data_AF-A0A6P1DJI5-F1
#
_entry.id   AF-A0A6P1DJI5-F1
#
_cell.length_a   1.000
_cell.length_b   1.000
_cell.length_c   1.000
_cell.angle_alpha   90.00
_cell.angle_beta   90.00
_cell.angle_gamma   90.00
#
_symmetry.space_group_name_H-M   'P 1'
#
loop_
_entity.id
_entity.type
_entity.pdbx_description
1 polymer ?
#
loop_
_entity_poly.entity_id
_entity_poly.type
_entity_poly.pdbx_seq_one_letter_code
_entity_poly.pdbx_strand_id
1 'polypeptide(L)' 'MSNLKFDNEPIIHSTGAFLKPMKVVDSEGREQWLWYVSEFTDDSFFEGEIYNPNEFANSKEELISLSEEV' A
#
# COMPACT_ATOMS: atom_id res chain seq x y z
N MET A 1 13.14 -13.79 9.24
CA MET A 1 13.69 -13.48 7.90
C MET A 1 12.82 -12.38 7.33
N SER A 2 13.40 -11.25 6.94
CA SER A 2 12.63 -10.17 6.30
C SER A 2 12.39 -10.58 4.85
N ASN A 3 11.16 -11.00 4.54
CA ASN A 3 10.77 -11.46 3.21
C ASN A 3 10.39 -10.31 2.27
N LEU A 4 10.65 -9.06 2.68
CA LEU A 4 10.31 -7.83 1.97
C LEU A 4 11.58 -7.00 1.76
N LYS A 5 11.83 -6.62 0.50
CA LYS A 5 12.82 -5.62 0.14
C LYS A 5 12.13 -4.51 -0.65
N PHE A 6 12.07 -3.34 -0.06
CA PHE A 6 11.60 -2.12 -0.71
C PHE A 6 12.74 -1.56 -1.57
N ASP A 7 12.42 -1.21 -2.80
CA ASP A 7 13.28 -0.38 -3.61
C ASP A 7 12.61 0.98 -3.77
N ASN A 8 13.37 2.05 -3.58
CA ASN A 8 12.81 3.41 -3.57
C ASN A 8 12.69 3.98 -4.97
N GLU A 9 13.26 3.31 -5.98
CA GLU A 9 13.33 3.80 -7.35
C GLU A 9 12.98 2.68 -8.37
N PRO A 10 12.33 3.02 -9.49
CA PRO A 10 11.75 4.32 -9.81
C PRO A 10 10.41 4.53 -9.06
N ILE A 11 10.05 5.79 -8.82
CA ILE A 11 8.70 6.17 -8.40
C ILE A 11 7.85 6.39 -9.66
N ILE A 12 6.73 5.69 -9.77
CA ILE A 12 5.76 5.86 -10.86
C ILE A 12 4.53 6.58 -10.33
N HIS A 13 4.00 7.51 -11.13
CA HIS A 13 2.75 8.20 -10.84
C HIS A 13 1.60 7.45 -11.52
N SER A 14 0.60 7.07 -10.73
CA SER A 14 -0.69 6.60 -11.18
C SER A 14 -1.75 7.63 -10.76
N THR A 15 -2.93 7.61 -11.39
CA THR A 15 -4.05 8.45 -10.93
C THR A 15 -4.31 8.17 -9.45
N GLY A 16 -4.16 9.21 -8.61
CA GLY A 16 -4.40 9.18 -7.17
C GLY A 16 -3.37 8.42 -6.31
N ALA A 17 -2.24 7.96 -6.86
CA ALA A 17 -1.28 7.18 -6.09
C ALA A 17 0.15 7.21 -6.64
N PHE A 18 1.13 7.03 -5.75
CA PHE A 18 2.52 6.74 -6.10
C PHE A 18 2.81 5.25 -6.00
N LEU A 19 3.50 4.70 -6.99
CA LEU A 19 3.91 3.30 -7.02
C LEU A 19 5.42 3.16 -6.86
N LYS A 20 5.85 2.18 -6.06
CA LYS A 20 7.24 1.78 -5.90
C LYS A 20 7.40 0.26 -6.10
N PRO A 21 8.55 -0.23 -6.56
CA PRO A 21 8.77 -1.66 -6.71
C PRO A 21 9.10 -2.29 -5.36
N MET A 22 8.51 -3.46 -5.10
CA MET A 22 8.80 -4.27 -3.93
C MET A 22 9.07 -5.70 -4.36
N LYS A 23 10.14 -6.27 -3.80
CA LYS A 23 10.41 -7.70 -3.88
C LYS A 23 9.72 -8.42 -2.73
N VAL A 24 8.93 -9.44 -3.06
CA VAL A 24 8.25 -10.30 -2.09
C VAL A 24 8.59 -11.77 -2.33
N VAL A 25 8.48 -12.57 -1.27
CA VAL A 25 8.55 -14.02 -1.33
C VAL A 25 7.14 -14.58 -1.12
N ASP A 26 6.63 -15.35 -2.07
CA ASP A 26 5.30 -15.96 -1.95
C ASP A 26 5.27 -17.15 -0.97
N SER A 27 4.08 -17.73 -0.77
CA SER A 27 3.89 -18.89 0.11
C SER A 27 4.62 -20.16 -0.36
N GLU A 28 5.00 -20.23 -1.64
CA GLU A 28 5.78 -21.33 -2.22
C GLU A 28 7.30 -21.08 -2.14
N GLY A 29 7.72 -19.93 -1.60
CA GLY A 29 9.12 -19.54 -1.52
C GLY A 29 9.69 -18.92 -2.79
N ARG A 30 8.85 -18.56 -3.77
CA ARG A 30 9.29 -17.93 -5.01
C ARG A 30 9.45 -16.43 -4.82
N GLU A 31 10.55 -15.90 -5.33
CA GLU A 31 10.81 -14.47 -5.36
C GLU A 31 10.09 -13.81 -6.56
N GLN A 32 9.35 -12.75 -6.30
CA GLN A 32 8.68 -11.97 -7.33
C GLN A 32 8.77 -10.46 -7.04
N TRP A 33 8.69 -9.66 -8.10
CA TRP A 33 8.63 -8.21 -8.02
C TRP A 33 7.21 -7.74 -8.34
N LEU A 34 6.71 -6.82 -7.52
CA LEU A 34 5.40 -6.21 -7.71
C LEU A 34 5.47 -4.71 -7.47
N TRP A 35 4.49 -3.98 -7.98
CA TRP A 35 4.28 -2.58 -7.66
C TRP A 35 3.36 -2.49 -6.44
N TYR A 36 3.75 -1.71 -5.43
CA TYR A 36 2.89 -1.37 -4.30
C TYR A 36 2.60 0.14 -4.31
N VAL A 37 1.43 0.51 -3.80
CA VAL A 37 1.08 1.91 -3.54
C VAL A 37 1.83 2.38 -2.31
N SER A 38 2.70 3.37 -2.48
CA SER A 38 3.50 3.92 -1.37
C SER A 38 2.86 5.12 -0.71
N GLU A 39 1.98 5.83 -1.42
CA GLU A 39 1.31 7.05 -0.96
C GLU A 39 0.07 7.31 -1.84
N PHE A 40 -1.01 7.82 -1.24
CA PHE A 40 -2.25 8.23 -1.93
C PHE A 40 -2.29 9.74 -2.06
N THR A 41 -2.70 10.25 -3.22
CA THR A 41 -2.74 11.70 -3.51
C THR A 41 -4.12 12.23 -3.86
N ASP A 42 -5.12 11.36 -3.84
CA ASP A 42 -6.50 11.66 -4.21
C ASP A 42 -7.45 10.81 -3.34
N ASP A 43 -8.74 11.11 -3.39
CA ASP A 43 -9.75 10.43 -2.59
C ASP A 43 -9.80 8.94 -2.95
N SER A 44 -9.76 8.09 -1.93
CA SER A 44 -10.11 6.68 -2.07
C SER A 44 -11.58 6.47 -1.68
N PHE A 45 -12.19 5.38 -2.13
CA PHE A 45 -13.62 5.13 -1.93
C PHE A 45 -13.87 3.72 -1.40
N PHE A 46 -14.71 3.62 -0.37
CA PHE A 46 -15.20 2.35 0.16
C PHE A 46 -16.73 2.38 0.17
N GLU A 47 -17.35 1.42 -0.53
CA GLU A 47 -18.82 1.35 -0.71
C GLU A 47 -19.46 2.63 -1.29
N GLY A 48 -18.69 3.41 -2.05
CA GLY A 48 -19.14 4.65 -2.70
C GLY A 48 -18.95 5.91 -1.86
N GLU A 49 -18.57 5.77 -0.59
CA GLU A 49 -18.23 6.90 0.29
C GLU A 49 -16.72 7.17 0.26
N ILE A 50 -16.35 8.43 0.48
CA ILE A 50 -14.94 8.82 0.61
C ILE A 50 -14.34 8.06 1.79
N TYR A 51 -13.21 7.42 1.54
CA TYR A 51 -12.44 6.68 2.52
C TYR A 51 -10.98 7.06 2.37
N ASN A 52 -10.39 7.60 3.42
CA ASN A 52 -8.96 7.94 3.45
C ASN A 52 -8.21 6.85 4.20
N PRO A 53 -7.61 5.86 3.49
CA PRO A 53 -6.90 4.78 4.14
C PRO A 53 -5.66 5.31 4.87
N ASN A 54 -5.33 4.68 5.99
CA ASN A 54 -4.00 4.85 6.58
C ASN A 54 -2.95 4.32 5.60
N GLU A 55 -1.96 5.14 5.25
CA GLU A 55 -0.89 4.71 4.33
C GLU A 55 0.01 3.64 4.97
N PHE A 56 0.19 3.74 6.29
CA PHE A 56 1.02 2.83 7.08
C PHE A 56 0.36 2.59 8.44
N ALA A 57 0.50 1.37 8.95
CA ALA A 57 -0.02 0.97 10.26
C ALA A 57 0.83 -0.18 10.85
N ASN A 58 0.75 -0.38 12.17
CA ASN A 58 1.50 -1.45 12.84
C ASN A 58 0.73 -2.78 12.87
N SER A 59 -0.56 -2.75 12.55
CA SER A 59 -1.44 -3.91 12.46
C SER A 59 -2.37 -3.81 11.26
N LYS A 60 -2.90 -4.94 10.83
CA LYS A 60 -3.91 -4.96 9.75
C LYS A 60 -5.16 -4.20 10.18
N GLU A 61 -5.53 -4.35 11.45
CA GLU A 61 -6.70 -3.73 12.07
C GLU A 61 -6.59 -2.21 12.08
N GLU A 62 -5.41 -1.66 12.38
CA GLU A 62 -5.13 -0.23 12.24
C GLU A 62 -5.17 0.23 10.77
N LEU A 63 -4.62 -0.58 9.84
CA LEU A 63 -4.57 -0.25 8.42
C LEU A 63 -5.98 -0.09 7.82
N ILE A 64 -6.89 -1.00 8.17
CA ILE A 64 -8.27 -1.03 7.65
C ILE A 64 -9.26 -0.33 8.58
N SER A 65 -8.77 0.35 9.61
CA SER A 65 -9.65 1.04 10.56
C SER A 65 -10.43 2.13 9.83
N LEU A 66 -11.75 2.10 9.99
CA LEU A 66 -12.63 3.19 9.61
C LEU A 66 -12.64 4.17 10.79
N SER A 67 -11.61 5.02 10.91
CA SER A 67 -11.70 6.11 11.87
C SER A 67 -12.66 7.14 11.30
N GLU A 68 -13.82 7.31 11.94
CA GLU A 68 -14.65 8.50 11.77
C GLU A 68 -13.80 9.70 12.21
N GLU A 69 -13.27 10.48 11.26
CA GLU A 69 -12.77 11.81 11.61
C GLU A 69 -13.94 12.61 12.18
N VAL A 70 -13.81 13.02 13.45
CA VAL A 70 -14.75 13.89 14.19
C VAL A 70 -14.60 15.33 13.72
#